data_AF-A0A5A8C031-F1
#
_entry.id   AF-A0A5A8C031-F1
#
_cell.length_a   1.000
_cell.length_b   1.000
_cell.length_c   1.000
_cell.angle_alpha   90.00
_cell.angle_beta   90.00
_cell.angle_gamma   90.00
#
_symmetry.space_group_name_H-M   'P 1'
#
loop_
_entity.id
_entity.type
_entity.pdbx_description
1 polymer ?
#
loop_
_entity_poly.entity_id
_entity_poly.type
_entity_poly.pdbx_seq_one_letter_code
_entity_poly.pdbx_strand_id
1 'polypeptide(L)'
;MYLLIYLVSTFLLWFLITHNTKKVEFLSNLLVNIKENSLYFFLFVIIVFSMSGIPPLAGFFIKFDILSILALSNEFLILFTTLLITVASFYYYLRLVKISSFENFKSYLLQFLKIENFWVYIRLVFLFVFIMFLLFFPIIFEQSFYYVLSFIF
;
A
#
# COMPACT_ATOMS: atom_id res chain seq x y z
N MET A 1 0.87 13.61 13.09
CA MET A 1 -0.43 12.95 12.84
C MET A 1 -0.32 11.71 11.97
N TYR A 2 0.38 11.76 10.83
CA TYR A 2 0.61 10.58 9.96
C TYR A 2 1.10 9.33 10.70
N LEU A 3 2.20 9.45 11.46
CA LEU A 3 2.79 8.34 12.20
C LEU A 3 1.83 7.70 13.22
N LEU A 4 0.99 8.50 13.87
CA LEU A 4 0.01 7.98 14.84
C LEU A 4 -1.03 7.10 14.16
N ILE A 5 -1.60 7.57 13.04
CA ILE A 5 -2.60 6.78 12.30
C ILE A 5 -1.97 5.54 11.68
N TYR A 6 -0.72 5.65 11.21
CA TYR A 6 0.04 4.49 10.74
C TYR A 6 0.26 3.46 11.86
N LEU A 7 0.72 3.89 13.05
CA LEU A 7 0.92 3.01 14.21
C LEU A 7 -0.38 2.31 14.62
N VAL A 8 -1.49 3.05 14.72
CA VAL A 8 -2.79 2.47 15.07
C VAL A 8 -3.23 1.44 14.03
N SER A 9 -3.14 1.77 12.74
CA SER A 9 -3.56 0.87 11.66
C SER A 9 -2.72 -0.41 11.58
N THR A 10 -1.40 -0.29 11.74
CA THR A 10 -0.46 -1.42 11.73
C THR A 10 -0.61 -2.30 12.96
N PHE A 11 -0.82 -1.70 14.13
CA PHE A 11 -1.08 -2.43 15.37
C PHE A 11 -2.38 -3.23 15.29
N LEU A 12 -3.46 -2.63 14.78
CA LEU A 12 -4.74 -3.34 14.55
C LEU A 12 -4.60 -4.50 13.57
N LEU A 13 -3.82 -4.33 12.51
CA LEU A 13 -3.56 -5.38 11.53
C LEU A 13 -2.74 -6.52 12.15
N TRP A 14 -1.72 -6.19 12.94
CA TRP A 14 -0.93 -7.17 13.69
C TRP A 14 -1.79 -7.95 14.70
N PHE A 15 -2.67 -7.28 15.43
CA PHE A 15 -3.62 -7.91 16.35
C PHE A 15 -4.55 -8.92 15.65
N LEU A 16 -5.06 -8.57 14.46
CA LEU A 16 -5.86 -9.50 13.65
C LEU A 16 -5.07 -10.74 13.20
N ILE A 17 -3.78 -10.60 12.94
CA ILE A 17 -2.93 -11.72 12.55
C ILE A 17 -2.65 -12.64 13.76
N THR A 18 -2.33 -12.07 14.92
CA THR A 18 -1.94 -12.84 16.11
C THR A 18 -3.10 -13.53 16.81
N HIS A 19 -4.31 -12.97 16.74
CA HIS A 19 -5.49 -13.61 17.34
C HIS A 19 -5.98 -14.84 16.55
N ASN A 20 -5.48 -15.06 15.33
CA ASN A 20 -5.86 -16.22 14.54
C ASN A 20 -5.22 -17.50 15.11
N THR A 21 -6.07 -18.40 15.60
CA THR A 21 -5.66 -19.69 16.19
C THR A 21 -5.23 -20.72 15.15
N LYS A 22 -5.62 -20.53 13.87
CA LYS A 22 -5.21 -21.37 12.75
C LYS A 22 -3.85 -20.90 12.22
N LYS A 23 -2.95 -21.85 11.90
CA LYS A 23 -1.65 -21.53 11.26
C LYS A 23 -1.88 -20.77 9.95
N VAL A 24 -1.47 -19.51 9.94
CA VAL A 24 -1.51 -18.66 8.76
C VAL A 24 -0.13 -18.67 8.10
N GLU A 25 0.05 -19.47 7.05
CA GLU A 25 1.30 -19.53 6.27
C GLU A 25 1.21 -18.69 4.99
N PHE A 26 0.03 -18.57 4.42
CA PHE A 26 -0.23 -17.85 3.18
C PHE A 26 -1.30 -16.77 3.36
N LEU A 27 -1.18 -15.69 2.58
CA LEU A 27 -2.18 -14.63 2.51
C LEU A 27 -3.58 -15.18 2.18
N SER A 28 -3.66 -16.20 1.32
CA SER A 28 -4.94 -16.86 1.01
C SER A 28 -5.60 -17.46 2.24
N ASN A 29 -4.83 -18.14 3.09
CA ASN A 29 -5.36 -18.77 4.31
C ASN A 29 -5.81 -17.72 5.32
N LEU A 30 -5.08 -16.59 5.41
CA LEU A 30 -5.47 -15.45 6.24
C LEU A 30 -6.83 -14.90 5.82
N LEU A 31 -7.01 -14.62 4.51
CA LEU A 31 -8.22 -13.99 4.00
C LEU A 31 -9.45 -14.92 4.14
N VAL A 32 -9.28 -16.24 3.96
CA VAL A 32 -10.34 -17.23 4.27
C VAL A 32 -10.73 -17.16 5.73
N ASN A 33 -9.76 -17.20 6.64
CA ASN A 33 -10.02 -17.22 8.07
C ASN A 33 -10.69 -15.93 8.55
N ILE A 34 -10.29 -14.78 8.01
CA ILE A 34 -10.94 -13.49 8.29
C ILE A 34 -12.41 -13.53 7.83
N LYS A 35 -12.70 -14.12 6.66
CA LYS A 35 -14.06 -14.24 6.11
C LYS A 35 -14.98 -15.11 6.98
N GLU A 36 -14.46 -16.13 7.66
CA GLU A 36 -15.26 -17.01 8.52
C GLU A 36 -15.95 -16.24 9.66
N ASN A 37 -15.30 -15.21 10.18
CA ASN A 37 -15.81 -14.40 11.28
C ASN A 37 -16.19 -13.00 10.80
N SER A 38 -17.49 -12.72 10.70
CA SER A 38 -18.01 -11.44 10.21
C SER A 38 -17.44 -10.21 10.92
N LEU A 39 -17.20 -10.28 12.23
CA LEU A 39 -16.58 -9.19 13.00
C LEU A 39 -15.14 -8.93 12.56
N TYR A 40 -14.29 -9.95 12.50
CA TYR A 40 -12.89 -9.79 12.06
C TYR A 40 -12.81 -9.31 10.63
N PHE A 41 -13.70 -9.77 9.76
CA PHE A 41 -13.82 -9.25 8.39
C PHE A 41 -14.15 -7.76 8.36
N PHE A 42 -15.11 -7.30 9.17
CA PHE A 42 -15.46 -5.88 9.23
C PHE A 42 -14.29 -5.01 9.72
N LEU A 43 -13.61 -5.44 10.80
CA LEU A 43 -12.39 -4.76 11.27
C LEU A 43 -11.30 -4.73 10.20
N PHE A 44 -11.06 -5.85 9.52
CA PHE A 44 -10.08 -5.94 8.44
C PHE A 44 -10.38 -4.95 7.31
N VAL A 45 -11.64 -4.86 6.87
CA VAL A 45 -12.06 -3.91 5.83
C VAL A 45 -11.79 -2.48 6.24
N ILE A 46 -12.14 -2.08 7.48
CA ILE A 46 -11.87 -0.73 7.99
C ILE A 46 -10.37 -0.40 7.99
N ILE A 47 -9.54 -1.34 8.44
CA ILE A 47 -8.08 -1.15 8.50
C ILE A 47 -7.51 -0.99 7.10
N VAL A 48 -7.87 -1.88 6.17
CA VAL A 48 -7.40 -1.83 4.77
C VAL A 48 -7.88 -0.57 4.07
N PHE A 49 -9.12 -0.15 4.33
CA PHE A 49 -9.66 1.08 3.78
C PHE A 49 -8.95 2.33 4.34
N SER A 50 -8.54 2.30 5.60
CA SER A 50 -7.74 3.37 6.21
C SER A 50 -6.34 3.44 5.58
N MET A 51 -5.68 2.30 5.37
CA MET A 51 -4.38 2.24 4.70
C MET A 51 -4.45 2.66 3.22
N SER A 52 -5.54 2.29 2.54
CA SER A 52 -5.83 2.69 1.16
C SER A 52 -5.98 4.21 1.03
N GLY A 53 -6.63 4.84 2.00
CA GLY A 53 -6.99 6.26 1.95
C GLY A 53 -8.30 6.47 1.19
N ILE A 54 -9.36 5.75 1.59
CA ILE A 54 -10.72 6.01 1.09
C ILE A 54 -11.29 7.21 1.86
N PRO A 55 -12.04 8.12 1.20
CA PRO A 55 -12.43 9.43 1.73
C PRO A 55 -13.06 9.51 3.14
N PRO A 56 -13.85 8.55 3.65
CA PRO A 56 -14.43 8.66 4.98
C PRO A 56 -13.45 8.33 6.12
N LEU A 57 -12.25 7.82 5.83
CA LEU A 57 -11.31 7.34 6.84
C LEU A 57 -10.13 8.29 7.04
N ALA A 58 -9.58 8.27 8.26
CA ALA A 58 -8.50 9.15 8.69
C ALA A 58 -7.26 9.09 7.79
N GLY A 59 -6.94 7.92 7.21
CA GLY A 59 -5.79 7.77 6.32
C GLY A 59 -5.90 8.54 5.00
N PHE A 60 -7.10 8.89 4.54
CA PHE A 60 -7.29 9.75 3.37
C PHE A 60 -6.87 11.19 3.67
N PHE A 61 -7.40 11.75 4.76
CA PHE A 61 -7.15 13.14 5.13
C PHE A 61 -5.66 13.43 5.30
N ILE A 62 -4.90 12.51 5.90
CA ILE A 62 -3.46 12.74 6.04
C ILE A 62 -2.73 12.73 4.70
N LYS A 63 -3.05 11.78 3.81
CA LYS A 63 -2.42 11.72 2.48
C LYS A 63 -2.77 12.98 1.68
N PHE A 64 -4.00 13.46 1.81
CA PHE A 64 -4.44 14.71 1.22
C PHE A 64 -3.70 15.92 1.79
N ASP A 65 -3.49 15.97 3.12
CA ASP A 65 -2.72 17.03 3.78
C ASP A 65 -1.26 17.04 3.31
N ILE A 66 -0.65 15.87 3.13
CA ILE A 66 0.72 15.78 2.58
C ILE A 66 0.76 16.31 1.14
N LEU A 67 -0.22 15.94 0.32
CA LEU A 67 -0.34 16.43 -1.06
C LEU A 67 -0.59 17.95 -1.13
N SER A 68 -1.38 18.50 -0.21
CA SER A 68 -1.65 19.95 -0.17
C SER A 68 -0.42 20.76 0.24
N ILE A 69 0.38 20.25 1.19
CA ILE A 69 1.66 20.85 1.58
C ILE A 69 2.65 20.82 0.41
N LEU A 70 2.74 19.70 -0.31
CA LEU A 70 3.58 19.57 -1.51
C LEU A 70 3.14 20.52 -2.65
N ALA A 71 1.83 20.75 -2.76
CA ALA A 71 1.30 21.71 -3.74
C ALA A 71 1.71 23.15 -3.39
N LEU A 72 1.71 23.49 -2.10
CA LEU A 72 2.12 24.81 -1.61
C LEU A 72 3.64 25.02 -1.69
N SER A 73 4.43 23.97 -1.59
CA SER A 73 5.89 24.04 -1.68
C SER A 73 6.42 24.14 -3.13
N ASN A 74 5.55 24.21 -4.14
CA ASN A 74 5.89 24.21 -5.58
C ASN A 74 6.72 23.01 -6.06
N GLU A 75 6.75 21.91 -5.29
CA GLU A 75 7.47 20.69 -5.63
C GLU A 75 6.61 19.77 -6.51
N PHE A 76 6.32 20.21 -7.73
CA PHE A 76 5.37 19.55 -8.64
C PHE A 76 5.76 18.11 -8.98
N LEU A 77 7.05 17.80 -9.01
CA LEU A 77 7.55 16.49 -9.37
C LEU A 77 7.31 15.46 -8.25
N ILE A 78 7.58 15.86 -7.00
CA ILE A 78 7.28 15.05 -5.81
C ILE A 78 5.77 14.89 -5.66
N LEU A 79 5.00 15.95 -5.90
CA LEU A 79 3.54 15.89 -5.87
C LEU A 79 2.98 14.89 -6.89
N PHE A 80 3.47 14.91 -8.13
CA PHE A 80 2.95 14.02 -9.17
C PHE A 80 3.30 12.55 -8.90
N THR A 81 4.54 12.27 -8.49
CA THR A 81 4.99 10.91 -8.17
C THR A 81 4.27 10.36 -6.94
N THR A 82 4.12 11.15 -5.88
CA THR A 82 3.35 10.75 -4.69
C THR A 82 1.89 10.48 -5.03
N LEU A 83 1.26 11.29 -5.87
CA LEU A 83 -0.11 11.06 -6.33
C LEU A 83 -0.22 9.72 -7.07
N LEU A 84 0.67 9.42 -8.02
CA LEU A 84 0.67 8.13 -8.74
C LEU A 84 0.82 6.94 -7.79
N ILE A 85 1.73 7.02 -6.81
CA ILE A 85 1.94 5.97 -5.81
C ILE A 85 0.69 5.77 -4.95
N THR A 86 0.03 6.86 -4.54
CA THR A 86 -1.20 6.75 -3.74
C THR A 86 -2.33 6.06 -4.51
N VAL A 87 -2.53 6.40 -5.79
CA VAL A 87 -3.53 5.75 -6.65
C VAL A 87 -3.21 4.27 -6.88
N ALA A 88 -1.93 3.94 -7.12
CA ALA A 88 -1.50 2.54 -7.23
C ALA A 88 -1.79 1.77 -5.94
N SER A 89 -1.44 2.34 -4.77
CA SER A 89 -1.71 1.73 -3.47
C SER A 89 -3.21 1.49 -3.25
N PHE A 90 -4.05 2.45 -3.63
CA PHE A 90 -5.51 2.38 -3.51
C PHE A 90 -6.10 1.19 -4.27
N TYR A 91 -5.63 0.96 -5.49
CA TYR A 91 -6.04 -0.19 -6.30
C TYR A 91 -5.70 -1.53 -5.62
N TYR A 92 -4.46 -1.68 -5.11
CA TYR A 92 -4.03 -2.94 -4.47
C TYR A 92 -4.80 -3.24 -3.18
N TYR A 93 -5.05 -2.22 -2.35
CA TYR A 93 -5.82 -2.42 -1.11
C TYR A 93 -7.29 -2.74 -1.36
N LEU A 94 -7.93 -2.11 -2.36
CA LEU A 94 -9.29 -2.49 -2.76
C LEU A 94 -9.34 -3.91 -3.32
N ARG A 95 -8.34 -4.31 -4.10
CA ARG A 95 -8.22 -5.67 -4.61
C ARG A 95 -8.15 -6.70 -3.47
N LEU A 96 -7.41 -6.41 -2.39
CA LEU A 96 -7.36 -7.28 -1.21
C LEU A 96 -8.73 -7.51 -0.59
N VAL A 97 -9.53 -6.45 -0.43
CA VAL A 97 -10.91 -6.57 0.11
C VAL A 97 -11.82 -7.32 -0.85
N LYS A 98 -11.68 -7.10 -2.16
CA LYS A 98 -12.46 -7.83 -3.18
C LYS A 98 -12.20 -9.33 -3.09
N ILE A 99 -10.93 -9.74 -3.00
CA ILE A 99 -10.50 -11.13 -2.91
C ILE A 99 -11.08 -11.79 -1.64
N SER A 100 -10.98 -11.13 -0.47
CA SER A 100 -11.55 -11.70 0.76
C SER A 100 -13.08 -11.83 0.74
N SER A 101 -13.77 -10.86 0.13
CA SER A 101 -15.24 -10.81 0.12
C SER A 101 -15.85 -11.82 -0.85
N PHE A 102 -15.40 -11.83 -2.11
CA PHE A 102 -16.15 -12.42 -3.21
C PHE A 102 -15.55 -13.70 -3.80
N GLU A 103 -14.30 -14.04 -3.48
CA GLU A 103 -13.65 -15.21 -4.07
C GLU A 103 -13.75 -16.46 -3.18
N ASN A 104 -14.00 -17.61 -3.82
CA ASN A 104 -13.92 -18.93 -3.20
C ASN A 104 -12.47 -19.43 -3.35
N PHE A 105 -11.70 -19.39 -2.26
CA PHE A 105 -10.25 -19.63 -2.24
C PHE A 105 -9.77 -21.02 -2.70
N LYS A 106 -10.70 -21.97 -2.94
CA LYS A 106 -10.38 -23.32 -3.42
C LYS A 106 -9.75 -23.32 -4.82
N SER A 107 -10.05 -22.32 -5.66
CA SER A 107 -9.47 -22.19 -7.02
C SER A 107 -8.10 -21.50 -7.04
N TYR A 108 -7.83 -20.61 -6.08
CA TYR A 108 -6.59 -19.82 -6.05
C TYR A 108 -5.36 -20.64 -5.65
N LEU A 109 -5.49 -21.54 -4.67
CA LEU A 109 -4.39 -22.43 -4.24
C LEU A 109 -3.87 -23.31 -5.38
N LEU A 110 -4.77 -23.83 -6.22
CA LEU A 110 -4.42 -24.64 -7.39
C LEU A 110 -3.74 -23.82 -8.49
N GLN A 111 -4.04 -22.52 -8.58
CA GLN A 111 -3.46 -21.64 -9.59
C GLN A 111 -2.11 -21.07 -9.14
N PHE A 112 -1.91 -20.76 -7.85
CA PHE A 112 -0.63 -20.30 -7.31
C PHE A 112 0.48 -21.36 -7.39
N LEU A 113 0.15 -22.64 -7.16
CA LEU A 113 1.08 -23.75 -7.32
C LEU A 113 1.53 -23.98 -8.78
N LYS A 114 0.85 -23.36 -9.76
CA LYS A 114 1.10 -23.54 -11.19
C LYS A 114 1.80 -22.34 -11.84
N ILE A 115 2.30 -21.40 -11.04
CA ILE A 115 2.99 -20.19 -11.53
C ILE A 115 4.49 -20.50 -11.64
N GLU A 116 4.87 -21.29 -12.65
CA GLU A 116 6.27 -21.47 -13.07
C GLU A 116 6.61 -20.56 -14.28
N ASN A 117 5.99 -19.39 -14.37
CA ASN A 117 6.16 -18.51 -15.52
C ASN A 117 7.31 -17.52 -15.29
N PHE A 118 8.36 -17.64 -16.12
CA PHE A 118 9.49 -16.71 -16.22
C PHE A 118 9.06 -15.23 -16.31
N TRP A 119 7.96 -14.96 -17.01
CA TRP A 119 7.35 -13.63 -17.16
C TRP A 119 6.92 -12.99 -15.84
N VAL A 120 6.59 -13.78 -14.82
CA VAL A 120 6.22 -13.26 -13.49
C VAL A 120 7.44 -12.71 -12.77
N TYR A 121 8.59 -13.38 -12.88
CA TYR A 121 9.85 -12.91 -12.32
C TYR A 121 10.30 -11.59 -12.98
N ILE A 122 10.25 -11.51 -14.31
CA ILE A 122 10.54 -10.25 -15.03
C ILE A 122 9.65 -9.11 -14.54
N ARG A 123 8.34 -9.36 -14.39
CA ARG A 123 7.40 -8.33 -13.91
C ARG A 123 7.73 -7.87 -12.50
N LEU A 124 8.13 -8.78 -11.60
CA LEU A 124 8.53 -8.43 -10.23
C LEU A 124 9.82 -7.63 -10.19
N VAL A 125 10.84 -8.03 -10.95
CA VAL A 125 12.12 -7.32 -11.02
C VAL A 125 11.93 -5.92 -11.60
N PHE A 126 11.15 -5.78 -12.67
CA PHE A 126 10.84 -4.47 -13.26
C PHE A 126 10.13 -3.56 -12.26
N LEU A 127 9.14 -4.08 -11.54
CA LEU A 127 8.38 -3.32 -10.54
C LEU A 127 9.27 -2.91 -9.36
N PHE A 128 10.19 -3.78 -8.93
CA PHE A 128 11.17 -3.45 -7.90
C PHE A 128 12.13 -2.35 -8.34
N VAL A 129 12.70 -2.43 -9.55
CA VAL A 129 13.58 -1.39 -10.11
C VAL A 129 12.83 -0.07 -10.26
N PHE A 130 11.57 -0.11 -10.71
CA PHE A 130 10.73 1.07 -10.85
C PHE A 130 10.44 1.73 -9.48
N ILE A 131 10.19 0.95 -8.43
CA ILE A 131 10.04 1.46 -7.06
C ILE A 131 11.34 2.09 -6.56
N MET A 132 12.49 1.42 -6.76
CA MET A 132 13.79 1.97 -6.37
C MET A 132 14.06 3.29 -7.09
N PHE A 133 13.77 3.36 -8.38
CA PHE A 133 13.87 4.60 -9.14
C PHE A 133 12.99 5.71 -8.54
N LEU A 134 11.72 5.44 -8.25
CA LEU A 134 10.81 6.40 -7.60
C LEU A 134 11.30 6.89 -6.23
N LEU A 135 11.98 6.04 -5.44
CA LEU A 135 12.50 6.41 -4.12
C LEU A 135 13.75 7.30 -4.20
N PHE A 136 14.67 7.02 -5.14
CA PHE A 136 15.91 7.78 -5.28
C PHE A 136 15.76 9.06 -6.10
N PHE A 137 14.77 9.12 -7.00
CA PHE A 137 14.51 10.28 -7.85
C PHE A 137 14.39 11.61 -7.07
N PRO A 138 13.58 11.74 -6.00
CA PRO A 138 13.42 13.02 -5.30
C PRO A 138 14.72 13.50 -4.64
N ILE A 139 15.52 12.58 -4.08
CA ILE A 139 16.78 12.90 -3.39
C ILE A 139 17.81 13.50 -4.35
N ILE A 140 17.94 12.90 -5.54
CA ILE A 140 18.89 13.34 -6.57
C ILE A 140 18.49 14.71 -7.12
N PHE A 141 17.19 14.97 -7.23
CA PHE A 141 16.69 16.21 -7.82
C PHE A 141 16.79 17.38 -6.83
N GLU A 142 16.43 17.20 -5.55
CA GLU A 142 16.59 18.25 -4.53
C GLU A 142 18.04 18.67 -4.34
N GLN A 143 18.97 17.70 -4.27
CA GLN A 143 20.40 18.02 -4.16
C GLN A 143 20.91 18.80 -5.38
N SER A 144 20.54 18.38 -6.60
CA SER A 144 21.00 19.08 -7.80
C SER A 144 20.46 20.51 -7.90
N PHE A 145 19.21 20.75 -7.49
CA PHE A 145 18.66 22.10 -7.41
C PHE A 145 19.37 22.99 -6.37
N TYR A 146 19.66 22.44 -5.18
CA TYR A 146 20.38 23.17 -4.14
C TYR A 146 21.80 23.55 -4.57
N TYR A 147 22.52 22.62 -5.22
CA TYR A 147 23.85 22.89 -5.76
C TYR A 147 23.83 24.00 -6.82
N VAL A 148 22.85 23.99 -7.73
CA VAL A 148 22.71 25.03 -8.76
C VAL A 148 22.39 26.39 -8.14
N LEU A 149 21.50 26.46 -7.15
CA LEU A 149 21.21 27.74 -6.45
C LEU A 149 22.45 28.28 -5.72
N SER A 150 23.21 27.43 -5.03
CA SER A 150 24.43 27.84 -4.31
C SER A 150 25.60 28.27 -5.22
N PHE A 151 25.52 27.94 -6.51
CA PHE A 151 26.51 28.38 -7.50
C PHE A 151 26.11 29.72 -8.14
N ILE A 152 24.82 30.06 -8.12
CA ILE A 152 24.25 31.26 -8.74
C ILE A 152 24.14 32.42 -7.74
N PHE A 153 23.95 32.13 -6.45
CA PHE A 153 23.93 33.08 -5.32
C PHE A 153 25.11 32.85 -4.38
#